data_AF-A0A937JSJ9-F1
#
_entry.id   AF-A0A937JSJ9-F1
#
_cell.length_a   1.000
_cell.length_b   1.000
_cell.length_c   1.000
_cell.angle_alpha   90.00
_cell.angle_beta   90.00
_cell.angle_gamma   90.00
#
_symmetry.space_group_name_H-M   'P 1'
#
loop_
_entity.id
_entity.type
_entity.pdbx_description
1 polymer ?
#
loop_
_entity_poly.entity_id
_entity_poly.type
_entity_poly.pdbx_seq_one_letter_code
_entity_poly.pdbx_strand_id
1 'polypeptide(L)'
;MTGEVLAAGSRLLRPERQAAAYWAVNWPEWADPQATPVLAEPYRSRATAWARAWVADRIAQHAEAGRSWAQADAHDAFYPHDLLPAAGDVPEASPYLTETFLSAAWALPLADRYGPHLPTAYWRCKAQVINLMPRSAVRALPRRKQYYTQALARQAAAITLRPPLLAADLGLIDPGRLARERDPSVLLAVAAAEQWLQGAAERGYIRT
;
A
#
# COMPACT_ATOMS: atom_id res chain seq x y z
N MET A 1 -16.92 6.69 -14.37
CA MET A 1 -17.93 7.76 -14.46
C MET A 1 -17.84 8.78 -13.32
N THR A 2 -18.16 8.48 -12.05
CA THR A 2 -18.13 9.52 -10.99
C THR A 2 -16.74 10.15 -10.77
N GLY A 3 -15.68 9.34 -10.78
CA GLY A 3 -14.31 9.83 -10.62
C GLY A 3 -13.80 10.71 -11.77
N GLU A 4 -14.24 10.45 -13.01
CA GLU A 4 -13.81 11.22 -14.19
C GLU A 4 -14.45 12.63 -14.21
N VAL A 5 -15.72 12.73 -13.81
CA VAL A 5 -16.43 14.01 -13.66
C VAL A 5 -15.82 14.83 -12.52
N LEU A 6 -15.51 14.19 -11.38
CA LEU A 6 -14.82 14.85 -10.27
C LEU A 6 -13.41 15.34 -10.66
N ALA A 7 -12.66 14.53 -11.40
CA ALA A 7 -11.32 14.90 -11.89
C ALA A 7 -11.35 16.06 -12.91
N ALA A 8 -12.40 16.15 -13.73
CA ALA A 8 -12.57 17.27 -14.66
C ALA A 8 -12.91 18.56 -13.91
N GLY A 9 -13.82 18.49 -12.93
CA GLY A 9 -14.22 19.64 -12.10
C GLY A 9 -13.15 20.11 -11.11
N SER A 10 -12.27 19.22 -10.65
CA SER A 10 -11.24 19.54 -9.66
C SER A 10 -10.22 20.56 -10.17
N ARG A 11 -10.08 20.72 -11.50
CA ARG A 11 -9.15 21.68 -12.12
C ARG A 11 -9.53 23.15 -11.85
N LEU A 12 -10.73 23.40 -11.37
CA LEU A 12 -11.20 24.74 -10.97
C LEU A 12 -10.81 25.09 -9.52
N LEU A 13 -10.28 24.12 -8.77
CA LEU A 13 -9.84 24.31 -7.39
C LEU A 13 -8.39 24.81 -7.35
N ARG A 14 -8.01 25.43 -6.23
CA ARG A 14 -6.60 25.67 -5.92
C ARG A 14 -5.84 24.33 -5.79
N PRO A 15 -4.53 24.28 -6.13
CA PRO A 15 -3.75 23.04 -6.13
C PRO A 15 -3.87 22.22 -4.84
N GLU A 16 -3.90 22.86 -3.67
CA GLU A 16 -3.98 22.20 -2.37
C GLU A 16 -5.33 21.47 -2.20
N ARG A 17 -6.42 22.12 -2.62
CA ARG A 17 -7.77 21.54 -2.56
C ARG A 17 -7.94 20.45 -3.61
N GLN A 18 -7.31 20.62 -4.78
CA GLN A 18 -7.31 19.60 -5.82
C GLN A 18 -6.59 18.33 -5.35
N ALA A 19 -5.40 18.46 -4.73
CA ALA A 19 -4.63 17.35 -4.20
C ALA A 19 -5.36 16.66 -3.02
N ALA A 20 -5.94 17.44 -2.10
CA ALA A 20 -6.72 16.88 -1.00
C ALA A 20 -7.96 16.12 -1.49
N ALA A 21 -8.66 16.65 -2.49
CA ALA A 21 -9.83 15.99 -3.08
C ALA A 21 -9.43 14.71 -3.84
N TYR A 22 -8.30 14.72 -4.55
CA TYR A 22 -7.72 13.52 -5.16
C TYR A 22 -7.48 12.44 -4.09
N TRP A 23 -6.81 12.81 -3.01
CA TRP A 23 -6.48 11.87 -1.93
C TRP A 23 -7.75 11.28 -1.29
N ALA A 24 -8.71 12.13 -0.91
CA ALA A 24 -9.95 11.70 -0.28
C ALA A 24 -10.81 10.79 -1.16
N VAL A 25 -10.74 10.96 -2.49
CA VAL A 25 -11.50 10.11 -3.43
C VAL A 25 -10.82 8.76 -3.65
N ASN A 26 -9.49 8.70 -3.69
CA ASN A 26 -8.77 7.46 -3.97
C ASN A 26 -8.49 6.63 -2.72
N TRP A 27 -8.35 7.28 -1.56
CA TRP A 27 -8.04 6.66 -0.27
C TRP A 27 -8.88 7.25 0.86
N PRO A 28 -10.21 7.07 0.86
CA PRO A 28 -11.09 7.63 1.88
C PRO A 28 -10.73 7.17 3.31
N GLU A 29 -10.21 5.95 3.46
CA GLU A 29 -9.73 5.42 4.74
C GLU A 29 -8.48 6.14 5.28
N TRP A 30 -7.76 6.87 4.42
CA TRP A 30 -6.61 7.70 4.77
C TRP A 30 -6.96 9.20 4.87
N ALA A 31 -8.24 9.56 4.81
CA ALA A 31 -8.67 10.94 5.03
C ALA A 31 -8.58 11.35 6.52
N ASP A 32 -8.78 10.39 7.43
CA ASP A 32 -8.46 10.52 8.86
C ASP A 32 -7.81 9.22 9.35
N PRO A 33 -6.51 9.02 9.05
CA PRO A 33 -5.86 7.76 9.35
C PRO A 33 -5.75 7.54 10.85
N GLN A 34 -6.14 6.35 11.30
CA GLN A 34 -6.03 5.91 12.68
C GLN A 34 -5.19 4.63 12.72
N ALA A 35 -4.21 4.59 13.63
CA ALA A 35 -3.47 3.37 13.90
C ALA A 35 -4.40 2.30 14.49
N THR A 36 -4.09 1.03 14.23
CA THR A 36 -4.88 -0.08 14.76
C THR A 36 -4.98 -0.02 16.29
N PRO A 37 -6.15 -0.32 16.89
CA PRO A 37 -6.28 -0.41 18.34
C PRO A 37 -5.44 -1.52 18.97
N VAL A 38 -4.90 -2.44 18.18
CA VAL A 38 -3.96 -3.48 18.61
C VAL A 38 -2.64 -2.90 19.09
N LEU A 39 -2.20 -1.76 18.55
CA LEU A 39 -1.04 -1.05 19.09
C LEU A 39 -1.36 -0.50 20.48
N ALA A 40 -0.46 -0.74 21.43
CA ALA A 40 -0.56 -0.18 22.76
C ALA A 40 -0.18 1.32 22.77
N GLU A 41 -0.61 2.05 23.80
CA GLU A 41 -0.06 3.38 24.05
C GLU A 41 1.36 3.29 24.62
N PRO A 42 2.26 4.24 24.31
CA PRO A 42 2.04 5.46 23.52
C PRO A 42 2.18 5.28 21.99
N TYR A 43 2.48 4.07 21.53
CA TYR A 43 2.81 3.80 20.12
C TYR A 43 1.63 4.04 19.19
N ARG A 44 0.42 3.71 19.61
CA ARG A 44 -0.80 4.00 18.84
C ARG A 44 -0.94 5.49 18.55
N SER A 45 -0.86 6.35 19.58
CA SER A 45 -0.94 7.80 19.37
C SER A 45 0.17 8.33 18.47
N ARG A 46 1.39 7.82 18.63
CA ARG A 46 2.53 8.20 17.78
C ARG A 46 2.35 7.76 16.33
N ALA A 47 1.89 6.53 16.10
CA ALA A 47 1.64 6.00 14.76
C ALA A 47 0.50 6.75 14.07
N THR A 48 -0.58 7.09 14.78
CA THR A 48 -1.65 7.94 14.24
C THR A 48 -1.13 9.34 13.87
N ALA A 49 -0.34 9.97 14.73
CA ALA A 49 0.23 11.29 14.44
C ALA A 49 1.19 11.25 13.23
N TRP A 50 2.04 10.23 13.17
CA TRP A 50 2.93 10.00 12.04
C TRP A 50 2.17 9.76 10.73
N ALA A 51 1.13 8.92 10.75
CA ALA A 51 0.31 8.65 9.57
C ALA A 51 -0.39 9.91 9.05
N ARG A 52 -0.92 10.74 9.94
CA ARG A 52 -1.52 12.04 9.58
C ARG A 52 -0.50 12.99 8.97
N ALA A 53 0.70 13.09 9.55
CA ALA A 53 1.79 13.91 9.01
C ALA A 53 2.21 13.41 7.62
N TRP A 54 2.39 12.10 7.46
CA TRP A 54 2.73 11.49 6.18
C TRP A 54 1.67 11.75 5.11
N VAL A 55 0.38 11.61 5.42
CA VAL A 55 -0.71 11.96 4.48
C VAL A 55 -0.65 13.44 4.09
N ALA A 56 -0.45 14.33 5.06
CA ALA A 56 -0.33 15.76 4.81
C ALA A 56 0.86 16.07 3.88
N ASP A 57 2.02 15.43 4.12
CA ASP A 57 3.20 15.57 3.27
C ASP A 57 2.95 15.09 1.84
N ARG A 58 2.22 13.97 1.66
CA ARG A 58 1.87 13.47 0.32
C ARG A 58 0.93 14.40 -0.42
N ILE A 59 -0.08 14.94 0.26
CA ILE A 59 -0.99 15.94 -0.32
C ILE A 59 -0.21 17.21 -0.70
N ALA A 60 0.68 17.70 0.17
CA ALA A 60 1.52 18.86 -0.09
C ALA A 60 2.43 18.65 -1.30
N GLN A 61 3.11 17.50 -1.39
CA GLN A 61 3.97 17.15 -2.52
C GLN A 61 3.22 17.16 -3.87
N HIS A 62 1.97 16.69 -3.89
CA HIS A 62 1.13 16.74 -5.10
C HIS A 62 0.69 18.16 -5.44
N ALA A 63 0.35 18.96 -4.43
CA ALA A 63 -0.05 20.36 -4.60
C ALA A 63 1.11 21.23 -5.10
N GLU A 64 2.30 21.11 -4.50
CA GLU A 64 3.52 21.84 -4.88
C GLU A 64 3.97 21.52 -6.30
N ALA A 65 3.87 20.25 -6.70
CA ALA A 65 4.16 19.81 -8.06
C ALA A 65 3.06 20.19 -9.07
N GLY A 66 1.95 20.81 -8.64
CA GLY A 66 0.84 21.23 -9.50
C GLY A 66 0.19 20.08 -10.26
N ARG A 67 0.19 18.86 -9.71
CA ARG A 67 -0.27 17.68 -10.42
C ARG A 67 -1.79 17.69 -10.60
N SER A 68 -2.25 17.41 -11.80
CA SER A 68 -3.62 16.96 -12.03
C SER A 68 -3.85 15.58 -11.43
N TRP A 69 -5.11 15.18 -11.22
CA TRP A 69 -5.44 13.86 -10.66
C TRP A 69 -4.85 12.71 -11.47
N ALA A 70 -4.85 12.81 -12.80
CA ALA A 70 -4.27 11.78 -13.67
C ALA A 70 -2.74 11.69 -13.52
N GLN A 71 -2.06 12.81 -13.26
CA GLN A 71 -0.62 12.84 -13.01
C GLN A 71 -0.27 12.33 -11.61
N ALA A 72 -1.11 12.65 -10.61
CA ALA A 72 -0.95 12.16 -9.25
C ALA A 72 -1.16 10.63 -9.19
N ASP A 73 -2.22 10.11 -9.81
CA ASP A 73 -2.49 8.66 -9.91
C ASP A 73 -1.35 7.92 -10.60
N ALA A 74 -0.87 8.48 -11.71
CA ALA A 74 0.30 7.97 -12.41
C ALA A 74 1.56 7.94 -11.54
N HIS A 75 1.79 8.96 -10.72
CA HIS A 75 2.93 9.02 -9.81
C HIS A 75 2.83 7.97 -8.71
N ASP A 76 1.67 7.91 -8.05
CA ASP A 76 1.44 7.01 -6.92
C ASP A 76 1.36 5.54 -7.35
N ALA A 77 1.04 5.27 -8.62
CA ALA A 77 1.11 3.93 -9.20
C ALA A 77 2.55 3.40 -9.42
N PHE A 78 3.55 4.28 -9.52
CA PHE A 78 4.95 3.88 -9.82
C PHE A 78 5.83 3.73 -8.60
N TYR A 79 5.72 4.64 -7.64
CA TYR A 79 6.56 4.61 -6.47
C TYR A 79 5.86 3.82 -5.36
N PRO A 80 6.38 2.65 -4.93
CA PRO A 80 5.89 2.04 -3.71
C PRO A 80 6.03 3.07 -2.59
N HIS A 81 5.01 3.16 -1.75
CA HIS A 81 4.95 4.14 -0.67
C HIS A 81 6.06 3.95 0.38
N ASP A 82 6.74 2.79 0.36
CA ASP A 82 7.80 2.40 1.27
C ASP A 82 9.05 1.91 0.51
N LEU A 83 10.20 2.50 0.82
CA LEU A 83 11.51 1.87 0.61
C LEU A 83 11.77 1.01 1.84
N LEU A 84 11.63 -0.31 1.70
CA LEU A 84 11.99 -1.23 2.77
C LEU A 84 13.53 -1.25 2.90
N PRO A 85 14.09 -0.95 4.08
CA PRO A 85 15.53 -1.13 4.29
C PRO A 85 15.87 -2.61 4.13
N ALA A 86 17.06 -2.91 3.58
CA ALA A 86 17.50 -4.28 3.37
C ALA A 86 17.43 -5.10 4.68
N ALA A 87 16.70 -6.21 4.66
CA ALA A 87 16.49 -7.05 5.84
C ALA A 87 17.62 -8.08 6.08
N GLY A 88 18.67 -8.10 5.24
CA GLY A 88 19.81 -8.99 5.35
C GLY A 88 20.91 -8.73 4.31
N ASP A 89 21.83 -9.68 4.20
CA ASP A 89 23.02 -9.56 3.33
C ASP A 89 22.71 -9.76 1.83
N VAL A 90 21.49 -10.20 1.50
CA VAL A 90 21.03 -10.31 0.12
C VAL A 90 20.57 -8.92 -0.36
N PRO A 91 21.17 -8.37 -1.42
CA PRO A 91 20.72 -7.10 -1.97
C PRO A 91 19.26 -7.20 -2.43
N GLU A 92 18.38 -6.50 -1.73
CA GLU A 92 16.99 -6.34 -2.17
C GLU A 92 16.96 -5.33 -3.31
N ALA A 93 16.66 -5.81 -4.52
CA ALA A 93 16.50 -4.96 -5.69
C ALA A 93 15.09 -5.15 -6.26
N SER A 94 14.37 -4.04 -6.44
CA SER A 94 13.13 -4.06 -7.21
C SER A 94 13.48 -3.90 -8.69
N PRO A 95 13.20 -4.89 -9.55
CA PRO A 95 13.51 -4.78 -10.98
C PRO A 95 12.76 -3.63 -11.67
N TYR A 96 11.71 -3.11 -11.04
CA TYR A 96 10.86 -2.02 -11.54
C TYR A 96 11.28 -0.63 -11.04
N LEU A 97 12.28 -0.53 -10.16
CA LEU A 97 12.82 0.76 -9.67
C LEU A 97 14.18 1.10 -10.28
N THR A 98 14.56 0.44 -11.37
CA THR A 98 15.74 0.82 -12.14
C THR A 98 15.49 2.13 -12.89
N GLU A 99 16.50 2.97 -13.05
CA GLU A 99 16.39 4.22 -13.82
C GLU A 99 15.85 3.95 -15.23
N THR A 100 16.37 2.93 -15.91
CA THR A 100 15.90 2.53 -17.25
C THR A 100 14.42 2.21 -17.28
N PHE A 101 13.91 1.44 -16.31
CA PHE A 101 12.50 1.11 -16.25
C PHE A 101 11.66 2.35 -15.95
N LEU A 102 12.06 3.13 -14.93
CA LEU A 102 11.34 4.34 -14.53
C LEU A 102 11.27 5.34 -15.68
N SER A 103 12.37 5.62 -16.38
CA SER A 103 12.40 6.52 -17.53
C SER A 103 11.47 6.05 -18.65
N ALA A 104 11.51 4.75 -19.00
CA ALA A 104 10.62 4.19 -20.01
C ALA A 104 9.15 4.27 -19.60
N ALA A 105 8.86 3.98 -18.33
CA ALA A 105 7.51 3.99 -17.81
C ALA A 105 6.93 5.41 -17.69
N TRP A 106 7.77 6.38 -17.29
CA TRP A 106 7.43 7.80 -17.27
C TRP A 106 7.21 8.39 -18.68
N ALA A 107 7.96 7.92 -19.67
CA ALA A 107 7.79 8.34 -21.06
C ALA A 107 6.48 7.84 -21.70
N LEU A 108 5.86 6.78 -21.15
CA LEU A 108 4.60 6.26 -21.67
C LEU A 108 3.44 7.24 -21.42
N PRO A 109 2.75 7.72 -22.47
CA PRO A 109 1.62 8.64 -22.33
C PRO A 109 0.54 8.07 -21.40
N LEU A 110 -0.05 8.92 -20.56
CA LEU A 110 -1.08 8.50 -19.59
C LEU A 110 -2.25 7.77 -20.25
N ALA A 111 -2.67 8.23 -21.45
CA ALA A 111 -3.74 7.61 -22.22
C ALA A 111 -3.43 6.16 -22.63
N ASP A 112 -2.15 5.82 -22.80
CA ASP A 112 -1.70 4.50 -23.24
C ASP A 112 -1.51 3.54 -22.07
N ARG A 113 -1.43 4.06 -20.83
CA ARG A 113 -1.34 3.22 -19.62
C ARG A 113 -2.64 2.45 -19.37
N TYR A 114 -3.76 2.98 -19.84
CA TYR A 114 -5.08 2.38 -19.73
C TYR A 114 -5.54 1.82 -21.09
N GLY A 115 -5.98 0.57 -21.14
CA GLY A 115 -6.47 -0.07 -22.36
C GLY A 115 -7.99 -0.14 -22.41
N PRO A 116 -8.74 0.91 -22.78
CA PRO A 116 -10.20 0.98 -22.62
C PRO A 116 -10.97 -0.12 -23.37
N HIS A 117 -10.38 -0.65 -24.44
CA HIS A 117 -10.93 -1.73 -25.26
C HIS A 117 -10.88 -3.10 -24.58
N LEU A 118 -10.14 -3.25 -23.47
CA LEU A 118 -10.03 -4.52 -22.77
C LEU A 118 -11.32 -4.83 -21.99
N PRO A 119 -11.74 -6.11 -21.92
CA PRO A 119 -13.07 -6.51 -21.45
C PRO A 119 -13.34 -6.27 -19.96
N THR A 120 -12.30 -6.12 -19.14
CA THR A 120 -12.46 -5.99 -17.68
C THR A 120 -11.64 -4.84 -17.13
N ALA A 121 -12.14 -4.14 -16.11
CA ALA A 121 -11.40 -3.07 -15.43
C ALA A 121 -10.00 -3.54 -14.98
N TYR A 122 -9.90 -4.77 -14.46
CA TYR A 122 -8.63 -5.39 -14.07
C TYR A 122 -7.62 -5.44 -15.22
N TRP A 123 -8.08 -5.78 -16.43
CA TRP A 123 -7.22 -5.81 -17.62
C TRP A 123 -6.91 -4.42 -18.16
N ARG A 124 -7.87 -3.50 -18.13
CA ARG A 124 -7.66 -2.13 -18.62
C ARG A 124 -6.51 -1.43 -17.89
N CYS A 125 -6.40 -1.64 -16.56
CA CYS A 125 -5.28 -1.12 -15.75
C CYS A 125 -3.95 -1.88 -15.95
N LYS A 126 -3.96 -3.01 -16.67
CA LYS A 126 -2.77 -3.85 -16.95
C LYS A 126 -2.49 -3.97 -18.45
N ALA A 127 -2.95 -2.98 -19.23
CA ALA A 127 -2.91 -3.05 -20.68
C ALA A 127 -1.52 -3.32 -21.24
N GLN A 128 -0.50 -2.64 -20.71
CA GLN A 128 0.89 -2.84 -21.13
C GLN A 128 1.39 -4.26 -20.89
N VAL A 129 1.05 -4.87 -19.76
CA VAL A 129 1.40 -6.27 -19.47
C VAL A 129 0.66 -7.23 -20.41
N ILE A 130 -0.62 -6.94 -20.72
CA ILE A 130 -1.42 -7.78 -21.62
C ILE A 130 -0.89 -7.70 -23.06
N ASN A 131 -0.42 -6.53 -23.49
CA ASN A 131 0.14 -6.31 -24.83
C ASN A 131 1.44 -7.09 -25.06
N LEU A 132 2.18 -7.42 -23.99
CA LEU A 132 3.38 -8.26 -24.06
C LEU A 132 3.06 -9.76 -24.21
N MET A 133 1.80 -10.17 -23.99
CA MET A 133 1.42 -11.58 -24.01
C MET A 133 0.99 -12.04 -25.42
N PRO A 134 1.31 -13.28 -25.82
CA PRO A 134 0.74 -13.87 -27.02
C PRO A 134 -0.79 -13.86 -26.96
N ARG A 135 -1.46 -13.56 -28.09
CA ARG A 135 -2.94 -13.53 -28.15
C ARG A 135 -3.59 -14.84 -27.67
N SER A 136 -2.92 -15.96 -27.87
CA SER A 136 -3.34 -17.29 -27.39
C SER A 136 -3.34 -17.38 -25.86
N ALA A 137 -2.39 -16.73 -25.18
CA ALA A 137 -2.25 -16.73 -23.72
C ALA A 137 -3.24 -15.78 -23.03
N VAL A 138 -3.63 -14.68 -23.68
CA VAL A 138 -4.57 -13.68 -23.11
C VAL A 138 -5.89 -14.32 -22.68
N ARG A 139 -6.37 -15.34 -23.41
CA ARG A 139 -7.63 -16.04 -23.08
C ARG A 139 -7.56 -16.82 -21.77
N ALA A 140 -6.37 -17.23 -21.34
CA ALA A 140 -6.14 -17.95 -20.08
C ALA A 140 -5.92 -17.00 -18.90
N LEU A 141 -5.77 -15.68 -19.14
CA LEU A 141 -5.52 -14.73 -18.06
C LEU A 141 -6.74 -14.58 -17.14
N PRO A 142 -6.52 -14.34 -15.84
CA PRO A 142 -7.59 -14.09 -14.90
C PRO A 142 -8.25 -12.74 -15.23
N ARG A 143 -9.58 -12.75 -15.39
CA ARG A 143 -10.39 -11.55 -15.71
C ARG A 143 -10.68 -10.64 -14.51
N ARG A 144 -10.29 -11.05 -13.32
CA ARG A 144 -10.43 -10.31 -12.06
C ARG A 144 -9.30 -10.68 -11.11
N LYS A 145 -9.06 -9.88 -10.08
CA LYS A 145 -8.16 -10.25 -8.97
C LYS A 145 -8.77 -11.44 -8.24
N GLN A 146 -8.19 -12.64 -8.38
CA GLN A 146 -8.82 -13.89 -7.95
C GLN A 146 -8.34 -14.39 -6.57
N TYR A 147 -7.08 -14.15 -6.21
CA TYR A 147 -6.45 -14.92 -5.12
C TYR A 147 -5.93 -14.10 -3.96
N TYR A 148 -5.59 -12.83 -4.16
CA TYR A 148 -4.79 -12.10 -3.17
C TYR A 148 -5.51 -11.95 -1.82
N THR A 149 -6.74 -11.44 -1.80
CA THR A 149 -7.49 -11.22 -0.55
C THR A 149 -7.83 -12.52 0.17
N GLN A 150 -8.24 -13.56 -0.57
CA GLN A 150 -8.56 -14.87 0.02
C GLN A 150 -7.30 -15.59 0.52
N ALA A 151 -6.18 -15.49 -0.19
CA ALA A 151 -4.91 -16.05 0.23
C ALA A 151 -4.40 -15.36 1.50
N LEU A 152 -4.44 -14.02 1.56
CA LEU A 152 -4.08 -13.27 2.77
C LEU A 152 -4.98 -13.64 3.95
N ALA A 153 -6.29 -13.75 3.73
CA ALA A 153 -7.22 -14.18 4.79
C ALA A 153 -6.92 -15.61 5.28
N ARG A 154 -6.61 -16.54 4.37
CA ARG A 154 -6.20 -17.91 4.74
C ARG A 154 -4.89 -17.93 5.50
N GLN A 155 -3.91 -17.12 5.08
CA GLN A 155 -2.63 -17.00 5.76
C GLN A 155 -2.80 -16.41 7.16
N ALA A 156 -3.59 -15.34 7.30
CA ALA A 156 -3.94 -14.77 8.59
C ALA A 156 -4.66 -15.77 9.49
N ALA A 157 -5.59 -16.58 8.94
CA ALA A 157 -6.27 -17.63 9.69
C ALA A 157 -5.35 -18.79 10.10
N ALA A 158 -4.27 -19.03 9.35
CA ALA A 158 -3.29 -20.06 9.66
C ALA A 158 -2.25 -19.62 10.70
N ILE A 159 -2.09 -18.30 10.91
CA ILE A 159 -1.19 -17.76 11.92
C ILE A 159 -1.72 -18.14 13.30
N THR A 160 -0.90 -18.86 14.06
CA THR A 160 -1.13 -19.12 15.48
C THR A 160 -0.11 -18.33 16.30
N LEU A 161 -0.52 -17.17 16.81
CA LEU A 161 0.26 -16.41 17.78
C LEU A 161 0.15 -17.13 19.13
N ARG A 162 1.23 -17.80 19.56
CA ARG A 162 1.25 -18.53 20.84
C ARG A 162 1.76 -17.61 21.95
N PRO A 163 0.98 -17.37 23.01
CA PRO A 163 1.46 -16.65 24.18
C PRO A 163 2.61 -17.39 24.90
N PRO A 164 3.49 -16.68 25.61
CA PRO A 164 3.55 -15.21 25.70
C PRO A 164 4.06 -14.58 24.40
N LEU A 165 3.54 -13.40 24.05
CA LEU A 165 3.98 -12.65 22.87
C LEU A 165 4.99 -11.60 23.31
N LEU A 166 6.20 -11.66 22.76
CA LEU A 166 7.26 -10.72 23.09
C LEU A 166 6.85 -9.27 22.76
N ALA A 167 6.09 -9.06 21.69
CA ALA A 167 5.53 -7.75 21.36
C ALA A 167 4.57 -7.21 22.44
N ALA A 168 3.83 -8.08 23.13
CA ALA A 168 2.97 -7.68 24.24
C ALA A 168 3.80 -7.39 25.50
N ASP A 169 4.81 -8.22 25.79
CA ASP A 169 5.69 -8.06 26.95
C ASP A 169 6.52 -6.76 26.86
N LEU A 170 6.91 -6.38 25.64
CA LEU A 170 7.59 -5.10 25.37
C LEU A 170 6.64 -3.89 25.35
N GLY A 171 5.34 -4.09 25.57
CA GLY A 171 4.33 -3.02 25.57
C GLY A 171 4.09 -2.39 24.20
N LEU A 172 4.40 -3.11 23.11
CA LEU A 172 4.12 -2.64 21.74
C LEU A 172 2.66 -2.91 21.35
N ILE A 173 2.09 -4.01 21.85
CA ILE A 173 0.77 -4.52 21.49
C ILE A 173 -0.11 -4.68 22.73
N ASP A 174 -1.39 -4.32 22.60
CA ASP A 174 -2.45 -4.62 23.58
C ASP A 174 -3.01 -6.03 23.30
N PRO A 175 -2.73 -7.02 24.17
CA PRO A 175 -3.17 -8.40 23.96
C PRO A 175 -4.70 -8.55 24.03
N GLY A 176 -5.38 -7.72 24.83
CA GLY A 176 -6.83 -7.74 24.95
C GLY A 176 -7.53 -7.24 23.68
N ARG A 177 -6.91 -6.28 22.98
CA ARG A 177 -7.37 -5.82 21.66
C ARG A 177 -7.02 -6.83 20.57
N LEU A 178 -5.81 -7.38 20.58
CA LEU A 178 -5.38 -8.40 19.63
C LEU A 178 -6.30 -9.62 19.62
N ALA A 179 -6.73 -10.12 20.78
CA ALA A 179 -7.62 -11.28 20.87
C ALA A 179 -8.95 -11.11 20.10
N ARG A 180 -9.39 -9.86 19.92
CA ARG A 180 -10.64 -9.51 19.22
C ARG A 180 -10.43 -9.07 17.78
N GLU A 181 -9.19 -8.87 17.36
CA GLU A 181 -8.84 -8.42 16.01
C GLU A 181 -9.15 -9.52 14.98
N ARG A 182 -9.67 -9.10 13.83
CA ARG A 182 -10.03 -9.98 12.71
C ARG A 182 -9.52 -9.47 11.37
N ASP A 183 -8.98 -8.25 11.30
CA ASP A 183 -8.36 -7.74 10.07
C ASP A 183 -7.11 -8.57 9.72
N PRO A 184 -7.12 -9.30 8.58
CA PRO A 184 -5.99 -10.10 8.15
C PRO A 184 -4.69 -9.30 8.05
N SER A 185 -4.76 -8.03 7.66
CA SER A 185 -3.59 -7.16 7.48
C SER A 185 -2.92 -6.86 8.82
N VAL A 186 -3.72 -6.58 9.85
CA VAL A 186 -3.23 -6.36 11.22
C VAL A 186 -2.64 -7.65 11.78
N LEU A 187 -3.34 -8.79 11.64
CA LEU A 187 -2.87 -10.08 12.15
C LEU A 187 -1.55 -10.52 11.49
N LEU A 188 -1.42 -10.33 10.18
CA LEU A 188 -0.18 -10.60 9.45
C LEU A 188 0.96 -9.69 9.89
N ALA A 189 0.71 -8.40 10.08
CA ALA A 189 1.71 -7.45 10.55
C ALA A 189 2.20 -7.78 11.97
N VAL A 190 1.27 -8.13 12.87
CA VAL A 190 1.62 -8.56 14.23
C VAL A 190 2.45 -9.83 14.21
N ALA A 191 2.11 -10.82 13.39
CA ALA A 191 2.88 -12.05 13.28
C ALA A 191 4.29 -11.82 12.73
N ALA A 192 4.42 -10.95 11.72
CA ALA A 192 5.72 -10.58 11.18
C ALA A 192 6.58 -9.86 12.23
N ALA A 193 6.00 -8.92 12.98
CA ALA A 193 6.69 -8.22 14.06
C ALA A 193 7.10 -9.16 15.18
N GLU A 194 6.22 -10.07 15.60
CA GLU A 194 6.52 -11.07 16.63
C GLU A 194 7.64 -12.01 16.19
N GLN A 195 7.59 -12.52 14.95
CA GLN A 195 8.65 -13.37 14.40
C GLN A 195 10.00 -12.65 14.35
N TRP A 196 9.99 -11.37 13.97
CA TRP A 196 11.20 -10.55 13.96
C TRP A 196 11.76 -10.34 15.38
N LEU A 197 10.90 -10.02 16.35
CA LEU A 197 11.29 -9.83 17.75
C LEU A 197 11.85 -11.13 18.36
N GLN A 198 11.23 -12.27 18.09
CA GLN A 198 11.74 -13.58 18.51
C GLN A 198 13.13 -13.85 17.94
N GLY A 199 13.32 -13.64 16.63
CA GLY A 199 14.64 -13.78 16.01
C GLY A 199 15.68 -12.81 16.57
N ALA A 200 15.29 -11.60 16.96
CA ALA A 200 16.17 -10.63 17.63
C ALA A 200 16.55 -11.07 19.05
N ALA A 201 15.60 -11.63 19.81
CA ALA A 201 15.83 -12.18 21.15
C ALA A 201 16.76 -13.41 21.10
N GLU A 202 16.53 -14.34 20.17
CA GLU A 202 17.39 -15.52 19.96
C GLU A 202 18.85 -15.15 19.65
N ARG A 203 19.07 -14.01 18.97
CA ARG A 203 20.40 -13.47 18.67
C ARG A 203 20.97 -12.58 19.79
N GLY A 204 20.24 -12.40 20.89
CA GLY A 204 20.69 -11.64 22.06
C GLY A 204 20.55 -10.12 21.96
N TYR A 205 19.81 -9.60 20.96
CA TYR A 205 19.56 -8.16 20.83
C TYR A 205 18.47 -7.65 21.77
N ILE A 206 17.59 -8.54 22.23
CA ILE A 206 16.54 -8.25 23.21
C ILE A 206 16.84 -9.10 24.46
N ARG A 207 16.97 -8.44 25.61
CA ARG A 207 17.04 -9.12 26.90
C ARG A 207 15.61 -9.32 27.39
N THR A 208 15.10 -10.54 27.23
CA THR A 208 13.88 -11.03 27.89
C THR A 208 14.16 -11.38 29.34
#